data_AF-A0A2E4B8Q1-F1
#
_entry.id   AF-A0A2E4B8Q1-F1
#
_cell.length_a   1.000
_cell.length_b   1.000
_cell.length_c   1.000
_cell.angle_alpha   90.00
_cell.angle_beta   90.00
_cell.angle_gamma   90.00
#
_symmetry.space_group_name_H-M   'P 1'
#
loop_
_entity.id
_entity.type
_entity.pdbx_description
1 polymer ?
#
loop_
_entity_poly.entity_id
_entity_poly.type
_entity_poly.pdbx_seq_one_letter_code
_entity_poly.pdbx_strand_id
1 'polypeptide(L)'
;MTFMQRIWDRAHGQHLAITATASGGGLVAFLSAMFHLIALRPLPEWEEMTGLAITVLAVSAVVLLVSVPPFLRLRGHVASLEEIMATSSIAERRRRRAEGDEAAKALGAGWAERWKRFLEDGRR
;
A
#
# COMPACT_ATOMS: atom_id res chain seq x y z
N MET A 1 -11.13 4.08 -25.89
CA MET A 1 -10.14 3.95 -24.79
C MET A 1 -8.79 3.58 -25.39
N THR A 2 -7.79 4.44 -25.23
CA THR A 2 -6.41 4.19 -25.70
C THR A 2 -5.69 3.17 -24.83
N PHE A 3 -4.66 2.52 -25.37
CA PHE A 3 -3.82 1.54 -24.65
C PHE A 3 -3.23 2.11 -23.34
N MET A 4 -2.79 3.38 -23.38
CA MET A 4 -2.23 4.08 -22.21
C MET A 4 -3.26 4.30 -21.10
N GLN A 5 -4.52 4.63 -21.43
CA GLN A 5 -5.59 4.74 -20.44
C GLN A 5 -5.85 3.42 -19.74
N ARG A 6 -5.86 2.31 -20.49
CA ARG A 6 -6.11 0.98 -19.92
C ARG A 6 -5.01 0.53 -18.95
N ILE A 7 -3.75 0.87 -19.24
CA ILE A 7 -2.60 0.62 -18.35
C ILE A 7 -2.72 1.48 -17.10
N TRP A 8 -3.00 2.77 -17.26
CA TRP A 8 -3.16 3.71 -16.16
C TRP A 8 -4.29 3.30 -15.21
N ASP A 9 -5.46 2.97 -15.75
CA ASP A 9 -6.63 2.54 -14.95
C ASP A 9 -6.34 1.26 -14.16
N ARG A 10 -5.58 0.33 -14.78
CA ARG A 10 -5.14 -0.90 -14.11
C ARG A 10 -4.13 -0.62 -13.00
N ALA A 11 -3.15 0.24 -13.25
CA ALA A 11 -2.14 0.63 -12.27
C ALA A 11 -2.76 1.41 -11.10
N HIS A 12 -3.69 2.32 -11.39
CA HIS A 12 -4.43 3.07 -10.37
C HIS A 12 -5.23 2.14 -9.46
N GLY A 13 -5.88 1.12 -10.03
CA GLY A 13 -6.57 0.07 -9.28
C GLY A 13 -5.68 -0.87 -8.45
N GLN A 14 -4.38 -0.88 -8.72
CA GLN A 14 -3.38 -1.69 -8.02
C GLN A 14 -2.43 -0.85 -7.17
N HIS A 15 -2.65 0.46 -7.06
CA HIS A 15 -1.71 1.37 -6.43
C HIS A 15 -1.42 1.02 -4.96
N LEU A 16 -2.46 0.60 -4.22
CA LEU A 16 -2.29 0.09 -2.86
C LEU A 16 -1.42 -1.16 -2.83
N ALA A 17 -1.65 -2.11 -3.75
CA ALA A 17 -0.87 -3.35 -3.80
C ALA A 17 0.59 -3.07 -4.17
N ILE A 18 0.84 -2.21 -5.16
CA ILE A 18 2.19 -1.82 -5.60
C ILE A 18 2.95 -1.17 -4.45
N THR A 19 2.36 -0.17 -3.79
CA THR A 19 3.01 0.54 -2.67
C THR A 19 3.19 -0.37 -1.46
N ALA A 20 2.25 -1.28 -1.19
CA ALA A 20 2.38 -2.30 -0.15
C ALA A 20 3.53 -3.27 -0.43
N THR A 21 3.62 -3.82 -1.64
CA THR A 21 4.67 -4.76 -2.03
C THR A 21 6.04 -4.08 -2.04
N ALA A 22 6.13 -2.85 -2.55
CA ALA A 22 7.36 -2.07 -2.51
C ALA A 22 7.79 -1.75 -1.07
N SER A 23 6.86 -1.34 -0.20
CA SER A 23 7.15 -1.05 1.20
C SER A 23 7.57 -2.31 1.96
N GLY A 24 6.80 -3.40 1.84
CA GLY A 24 7.08 -4.66 2.54
C GLY A 24 8.36 -5.33 2.04
N GLY A 25 8.54 -5.43 0.72
CA GLY A 25 9.75 -5.99 0.12
C GLY A 25 10.99 -5.14 0.42
N GLY A 26 10.86 -3.81 0.34
CA GLY A 26 11.91 -2.87 0.75
C GLY A 26 12.29 -3.04 2.21
N LEU A 27 11.31 -3.20 3.11
CA LEU A 27 11.57 -3.39 4.54
C LEU A 27 12.31 -4.70 4.81
N VAL A 28 11.88 -5.79 4.18
CA VAL A 28 12.56 -7.09 4.30
C VAL A 28 14.00 -6.98 3.81
N ALA A 29 14.23 -6.42 2.62
CA ALA A 29 15.57 -6.24 2.07
C ALA A 29 16.46 -5.35 2.97
N PHE A 30 15.92 -4.26 3.50
CA PHE A 30 16.61 -3.36 4.41
C PHE A 30 17.03 -4.07 5.70
N LEU A 31 16.10 -4.81 6.33
CA LEU A 31 16.39 -5.56 7.55
C LEU A 31 17.37 -6.71 7.32
N SER A 32 17.28 -7.41 6.18
CA SER A 32 18.25 -8.44 5.80
C SER A 32 19.66 -7.87 5.63
N ALA A 33 19.79 -6.71 4.97
CA ALA A 33 21.07 -6.03 4.81
C ALA A 33 21.63 -5.55 6.16
N MET A 34 20.80 -4.95 7.01
CA MET A 34 21.21 -4.56 8.36
C MET A 34 21.66 -5.77 9.19
N PHE A 35 20.92 -6.88 9.12
CA PHE A 35 21.27 -8.10 9.83
C PHE A 35 22.64 -8.62 9.38
N HIS A 36 22.92 -8.64 8.07
CA HIS A 36 24.24 -9.01 7.57
C HIS A 36 25.36 -8.08 8.09
N LEU A 37 25.16 -6.76 8.04
CA LEU A 37 26.19 -5.79 8.44
C LEU A 37 26.47 -5.75 9.94
N ILE A 38 25.51 -6.15 10.78
CA ILE A 38 25.61 -6.05 12.25
C ILE A 38 25.89 -7.42 12.87
N ALA A 39 25.07 -8.43 12.55
CA ALA A 39 25.07 -9.71 13.25
C ALA A 39 26.01 -10.74 12.65
N LEU A 40 26.24 -10.71 11.33
CA LEU A 40 27.03 -11.74 10.64
C LEU A 40 28.53 -11.43 10.58
N ARG A 41 29.00 -10.35 11.20
CA ARG A 41 30.42 -9.94 11.26
C ARG A 41 31.42 -11.05 11.63
N PRO A 42 31.09 -12.01 12.54
CA PRO A 42 32.03 -13.06 12.91
C PRO A 42 32.24 -14.15 11.85
N LEU A 43 31.42 -14.21 10.80
CA LEU A 43 31.49 -15.24 9.78
C LEU A 43 32.57 -14.94 8.72
N PRO A 44 33.29 -15.94 8.21
CA PRO A 44 34.34 -15.74 7.22
C PRO A 44 33.83 -15.17 5.89
N GLU A 45 32.57 -15.44 5.52
CA GLU A 45 31.93 -14.95 4.29
C GLU A 45 31.44 -13.48 4.41
N TRP A 46 31.56 -12.86 5.58
CA TRP A 46 31.03 -11.51 5.83
C TRP A 46 31.68 -10.46 4.94
N GLU A 47 33.00 -10.52 4.78
CA GLU A 47 33.75 -9.51 4.02
C GLU A 47 33.34 -9.52 2.53
N GLU A 48 33.16 -10.71 1.95
CA GLU A 48 32.78 -10.90 0.54
C GLU A 48 31.39 -10.30 0.22
N MET A 49 30.45 -10.41 1.17
CA MET A 49 29.07 -9.95 0.98
C MET A 49 28.81 -8.51 1.46
N THR A 50 29.75 -7.90 2.18
CA THR A 50 29.55 -6.57 2.78
C THR A 50 29.24 -5.49 1.75
N GLY A 51 29.95 -5.48 0.62
CA GLY A 51 29.69 -4.50 -0.46
C GLY A 51 28.27 -4.62 -1.05
N LEU A 52 27.80 -5.86 -1.24
CA LEU A 52 26.44 -6.12 -1.70
C LEU A 52 25.42 -5.68 -0.64
N ALA A 53 25.66 -5.99 0.64
CA ALA A 53 24.77 -5.62 1.73
C ALA A 53 24.62 -4.10 1.85
N ILE A 54 25.71 -3.32 1.74
CA ILE A 54 25.63 -1.85 1.73
C ILE A 54 24.79 -1.34 0.55
N THR A 55 24.98 -1.93 -0.64
CA THR A 55 24.22 -1.56 -1.83
C THR A 55 22.72 -1.84 -1.65
N VAL A 56 22.37 -3.04 -1.16
CA VAL A 56 20.99 -3.43 -0.86
C VAL A 56 20.39 -2.51 0.21
N LEU A 57 21.15 -2.17 1.25
CA LEU A 57 20.71 -1.25 2.30
C LEU A 57 20.36 0.14 1.72
N ALA A 58 21.23 0.70 0.87
CA ALA A 58 21.00 2.01 0.27
C ALA A 58 19.79 2.01 -0.68
N VAL A 59 19.69 1.02 -1.56
CA VAL A 59 18.57 0.91 -2.52
C VAL A 59 17.25 0.70 -1.79
N SER A 60 17.21 -0.21 -0.81
CA SER A 60 16.00 -0.48 -0.04
C SER A 60 15.56 0.73 0.80
N ALA A 61 16.49 1.51 1.35
CA ALA A 61 16.16 2.76 2.05
C ALA A 61 15.45 3.76 1.13
N VAL A 62 15.96 3.95 -0.11
CA VAL A 62 15.31 4.83 -1.09
C VAL A 62 13.92 4.32 -1.47
N VAL A 63 13.78 3.01 -1.73
CA VAL A 63 12.49 2.38 -2.02
C VAL A 63 11.49 2.63 -0.88
N LEU A 64 11.91 2.49 0.38
CA LEU A 64 11.08 2.72 1.55
C LEU A 64 10.64 4.19 1.66
N LEU A 65 11.58 5.13 1.49
CA LEU A 65 11.28 6.56 1.58
C LEU A 65 10.22 7.00 0.56
N VAL A 66 10.22 6.40 -0.63
CA VAL A 66 9.27 6.72 -1.69
C VAL A 66 7.94 5.96 -1.52
N SER A 67 7.98 4.69 -1.13
CA SER A 67 6.80 3.81 -1.15
C SER A 67 5.98 3.83 0.15
N VAL A 68 6.61 4.08 1.30
CA VAL A 68 5.93 4.03 2.61
C VAL A 68 4.90 5.16 2.78
N PRO A 69 5.20 6.44 2.51
CA PRO A 69 4.21 7.52 2.67
C PRO A 69 2.91 7.29 1.85
N PRO A 70 2.95 6.97 0.54
CA PRO A 70 1.73 6.69 -0.20
C PRO A 70 1.05 5.40 0.26
N PHE A 71 1.79 4.36 0.65
CA PHE A 71 1.21 3.15 1.23
C PHE A 71 0.38 3.45 2.48
N LEU A 72 0.95 4.20 3.45
CA LEU A 72 0.26 4.55 4.70
C LEU A 72 -1.00 5.39 4.43
N ARG A 73 -0.93 6.35 3.50
CA ARG A 73 -2.08 7.15 3.10
C ARG A 73 -3.20 6.28 2.51
N LEU A 74 -2.87 5.39 1.58
CA LEU A 74 -3.84 4.48 0.97
C LEU A 74 -4.42 3.48 2.00
N ARG A 75 -3.60 2.97 2.93
CA ARG A 75 -4.09 2.15 4.04
C ARG A 75 -5.06 2.91 4.95
N GLY A 76 -4.83 4.20 5.17
CA GLY A 76 -5.78 5.06 5.87
C GLY A 76 -7.15 5.09 5.19
N HIS A 77 -7.18 5.30 3.86
CA HIS A 77 -8.44 5.26 3.10
C HIS A 77 -9.14 3.90 3.17
N VAL A 78 -8.39 2.79 3.17
CA VAL A 78 -8.97 1.45 3.38
C VAL A 78 -9.65 1.37 4.75
N ALA A 79 -8.93 1.76 5.81
CA ALA A 79 -9.46 1.70 7.17
C ALA A 79 -10.73 2.54 7.33
N SER A 80 -10.73 3.77 6.81
CA SER A 80 -11.93 4.64 6.83
C SER A 80 -13.10 4.03 6.06
N LEU A 81 -12.86 3.45 4.88
CA LEU A 81 -13.92 2.83 4.10
C LEU A 81 -14.50 1.61 4.82
N GLU A 82 -13.66 0.76 5.41
CA GLU A 82 -14.08 -0.42 6.17
C GLU A 82 -14.88 -0.03 7.42
N GLU A 83 -14.47 1.03 8.12
CA GLU A 83 -15.19 1.58 9.27
C GLU A 83 -16.59 2.08 8.89
N ILE A 84 -16.70 2.84 7.80
CA ILE A 84 -17.99 3.34 7.30
C ILE A 84 -18.88 2.16 6.89
N MET A 85 -18.31 1.16 6.21
CA MET A 85 -19.05 -0.03 5.78
C MET A 85 -19.51 -0.90 6.95
N ALA A 86 -18.77 -0.91 8.06
CA ALA A 86 -19.12 -1.64 9.28
C ALA A 86 -20.17 -0.91 10.16
N THR A 87 -20.46 0.36 9.88
CA THR A 87 -21.42 1.15 10.67
C THR A 87 -22.84 0.63 10.51
N SER A 88 -23.55 0.38 11.62
CA SER A 88 -24.93 -0.14 11.62
C SER A 88 -26.00 0.92 11.32
N SER A 89 -25.77 2.17 11.71
CA SER A 89 -26.73 3.28 11.56
C SER A 89 -26.78 3.81 10.12
N ILE A 90 -27.98 3.80 9.51
CA ILE A 90 -28.22 4.37 8.17
C ILE A 90 -27.95 5.88 8.15
N ALA A 91 -28.31 6.60 9.22
CA ALA A 91 -28.11 8.05 9.31
C ALA A 91 -26.61 8.42 9.33
N GLU A 92 -25.82 7.68 10.11
CA GLU A 92 -24.37 7.90 10.18
C GLU A 92 -23.68 7.52 8.86
N ARG A 93 -24.11 6.42 8.22
CA ARG A 93 -23.63 6.06 6.88
C ARG A 93 -23.93 7.14 5.84
N ARG A 94 -25.11 7.76 5.87
CA ARG A 94 -25.46 8.87 4.97
C ARG A 94 -24.58 10.09 5.22
N ARG A 95 -24.31 10.41 6.49
CA ARG A 95 -23.45 11.52 6.90
C ARG A 95 -22.01 11.34 6.38
N ARG A 96 -21.45 10.13 6.50
CA ARG A 96 -20.08 9.80 6.06
C ARG A 96 -19.97 9.35 4.60
N ARG A 97 -21.04 9.47 3.81
CA ARG A 97 -21.05 9.01 2.42
C ARG A 97 -20.00 9.73 1.57
N ALA A 98 -19.84 11.04 1.75
CA ALA A 98 -18.85 11.83 1.01
C ALA A 98 -17.41 11.36 1.31
N GLU A 99 -17.11 11.03 2.57
CA GLU A 99 -15.82 10.46 2.99
C GLU A 99 -15.59 9.10 2.33
N GLY A 100 -16.62 8.26 2.26
CA GLY A 100 -16.55 6.96 1.60
C GLY A 100 -16.33 7.08 0.08
N ASP A 101 -17.02 8.01 -0.59
CA ASP A 101 -16.83 8.29 -2.02
C ASP A 101 -15.40 8.77 -2.32
N GLU A 102 -14.85 9.65 -1.48
CA GLU A 102 -13.47 10.15 -1.61
C GLU A 102 -12.44 9.02 -1.39
N ALA A 103 -12.60 8.24 -0.33
CA ALA A 103 -11.72 7.11 -0.04
C ALA A 103 -11.74 6.05 -1.15
N ALA A 104 -12.93 5.69 -1.63
CA ALA A 104 -13.09 4.72 -2.71
C ALA A 104 -12.48 5.22 -4.03
N LYS A 105 -12.60 6.52 -4.33
CA LYS A 105 -11.95 7.15 -5.48
C LYS A 105 -10.43 7.17 -5.35
N ALA A 106 -9.90 7.50 -4.18
CA ALA A 106 -8.45 7.53 -3.93
C ALA A 106 -7.80 6.14 -4.05
N LEU A 107 -8.54 5.08 -3.68
CA LEU A 107 -8.11 3.69 -3.80
C LEU A 107 -8.26 3.12 -5.22
N GLY A 108 -9.21 3.64 -6.00
CA GLY A 108 -9.45 3.25 -7.38
C GLY A 108 -10.09 1.86 -7.58
N ALA A 109 -10.39 1.55 -8.84
CA ALA A 109 -10.88 0.26 -9.34
C ALA A 109 -11.83 -0.53 -8.40
N GLY A 110 -11.40 -1.69 -7.90
CA GLY A 110 -12.23 -2.64 -7.16
C GLY A 110 -12.79 -2.09 -5.84
N TRP A 111 -12.17 -1.06 -5.25
CA TRP A 111 -12.67 -0.39 -4.06
C TRP A 111 -13.88 0.49 -4.38
N ALA A 112 -13.86 1.20 -5.51
CA ALA A 112 -15.00 1.97 -6.00
C ALA A 112 -16.20 1.06 -6.32
N GLU A 113 -15.96 -0.09 -6.95
CA GLU A 113 -17.00 -1.08 -7.23
C GLU A 113 -17.57 -1.71 -5.94
N ARG A 114 -16.70 -2.08 -4.98
CA ARG A 114 -17.11 -2.59 -3.67
C ARG A 114 -17.97 -1.59 -2.91
N TRP A 115 -17.56 -0.32 -2.91
CA TRP A 115 -18.29 0.77 -2.27
C TRP A 115 -19.66 1.00 -2.93
N LYS A 116 -19.71 1.00 -4.26
CA LYS A 116 -20.98 1.13 -5.00
C LYS A 116 -21.95 0.01 -4.64
N ARG A 117 -21.50 -1.25 -4.64
CA ARG A 117 -22.35 -2.40 -4.26
C ARG A 117 -22.87 -2.28 -2.84
N PHE A 118 -22.02 -1.87 -1.90
CA PHE A 118 -22.43 -1.64 -0.51
C PHE A 118 -23.55 -0.60 -0.40
N LEU A 119 -23.46 0.50 -1.15
CA LEU A 119 -24.51 1.53 -1.17
C LEU A 119 -25.81 1.05 -1.82
N GLU A 120 -25.72 0.19 -2.84
CA GLU A 120 -26.89 -0.41 -3.51
C GLU A 120 -27.61 -1.42 -2.59
N ASP A 121 -26.86 -2.26 -1.87
CA ASP A 121 -27.39 -3.22 -0.91
C ASP A 121 -28.04 -2.52 0.29
N GLY A 122 -27.40 -1.48 0.83
CA GLY A 122 -27.94 -0.69 1.94
C GLY A 122 -29.13 0.21 1.58
N ARG A 123 -29.56 0.24 0.31
CA ARG A 123 -30.74 0.97 -0.18
C ARG A 123 -31.99 0.08 -0.24
N ARG A 124 -31.83 -1.24 -0.13
CA ARG A 124 -32.93 -2.20 0.03
C ARG A 124 -33.30 -2.32 1.50
#